data_AF-A0A928Z582-F1
#
_entry.id   AF-A0A928Z582-F1
#
_cell.length_a   1.000
_cell.length_b   1.000
_cell.length_c   1.000
_cell.angle_alpha   90.00
_cell.angle_beta   90.00
_cell.angle_gamma   90.00
#
_symmetry.space_group_name_H-M   'P 1'
#
loop_
_entity.id
_entity.type
_entity.pdbx_description
1 polymer ?
#
loop_
_entity_poly.entity_id
_entity_poly.type
_entity_poly.pdbx_seq_one_letter_code
_entity_poly.pdbx_strand_id
1 'polypeptide(L)'
;MAPELQTAIAQTKLQCPELLAPAGNWECAKAAIENGADAIYFGLDRFNARMRAENFTEADLPDLMAFLHRRGVKGYVTMNTLIFPSELPEAEQYLRSIISAGVDAAIVQDVGICRLIRHLSPDFPIHASTQMTVTSTAGVEFAKDLDCQLVVLARETSLKDINRIQQQTAKLDVTLPLEVFVHGALCVAYSGQCLTGESLGGG
;
A
#
# COMPACT_ATOMS: atom_id res chain seq x y z
N MET A 1 17.64 -27.84 -43.09
CA MET A 1 17.20 -26.46 -43.33
C MET A 1 16.05 -26.20 -42.37
N ALA A 2 16.34 -25.65 -41.19
CA ALA A 2 15.34 -25.40 -40.14
C ALA A 2 15.56 -23.97 -39.59
N PRO A 3 14.88 -22.95 -40.13
CA PRO A 3 14.99 -21.58 -39.65
C PRO A 3 13.69 -21.09 -39.01
N GLU A 4 13.09 -21.85 -38.08
CA GLU A 4 11.79 -21.48 -37.48
C GLU A 4 11.79 -21.29 -35.95
N LEU A 5 12.95 -21.38 -35.28
CA LEU A 5 13.02 -21.28 -33.81
C LEU A 5 13.60 -19.96 -33.27
N GLN A 6 13.84 -18.96 -34.12
CA GLN A 6 14.48 -17.70 -33.70
C GLN A 6 13.58 -16.45 -33.70
N THR A 7 12.27 -16.55 -33.98
CA THR A 7 11.45 -15.36 -34.28
C THR A 7 10.25 -15.12 -33.36
N ALA A 8 10.37 -15.32 -32.03
CA ALA A 8 9.29 -14.92 -31.12
C ALA A 8 9.71 -14.56 -29.69
N ILE A 9 10.92 -14.03 -29.49
CA ILE A 9 11.18 -13.21 -28.30
C ILE A 9 11.20 -11.77 -28.79
N ALA A 10 10.01 -11.23 -29.10
CA ALA A 10 9.86 -9.80 -29.23
C ALA A 10 10.41 -9.18 -27.94
N GLN A 11 11.30 -8.20 -28.10
CA GLN A 11 11.93 -7.46 -27.01
C GLN A 11 10.86 -6.64 -26.27
N THR A 12 10.05 -7.29 -25.43
CA THR A 12 9.24 -6.58 -24.45
C THR A 12 10.22 -5.99 -23.46
N LYS A 13 10.43 -4.66 -23.52
CA LYS A 13 11.21 -3.94 -22.53
C LYS A 13 10.53 -4.20 -21.17
N LEU A 14 11.15 -5.05 -20.35
CA LEU A 14 10.66 -5.35 -19.00
C LEU A 14 10.65 -4.02 -18.24
N GLN A 15 9.46 -3.57 -17.86
CA GLN A 15 9.32 -2.43 -16.95
C GLN A 15 9.78 -2.93 -15.59
N CYS A 16 10.82 -2.31 -15.03
CA CYS A 16 11.26 -2.64 -13.68
C CYS A 16 10.14 -2.23 -12.72
N PRO A 17 9.67 -3.13 -11.83
CA PRO A 17 8.69 -2.76 -10.81
C PRO A 17 9.30 -1.73 -9.83
N GLU A 18 8.44 -0.91 -9.22
CA GLU A 18 8.83 -0.04 -8.10
C GLU A 18 9.20 -0.90 -6.89
N LEU A 19 10.39 -0.69 -6.31
CA LEU A 19 10.83 -1.36 -5.09
C LEU A 19 10.41 -0.56 -3.86
N LEU A 20 9.40 -1.06 -3.17
CA LEU A 20 8.90 -0.48 -1.92
C LEU A 20 9.49 -1.21 -0.70
N ALA A 21 10.08 -0.47 0.24
CA ALA A 21 10.65 -1.01 1.48
C ALA A 21 9.96 -0.49 2.76
N PRO A 22 9.82 -1.32 3.82
CA PRO A 22 9.35 -0.85 5.12
C PRO A 22 10.40 0.03 5.82
N ALA A 23 9.97 1.14 6.42
CA ALA A 23 10.81 1.93 7.32
C ALA A 23 10.01 2.42 8.55
N GLY A 24 10.34 1.92 9.73
CA GLY A 24 9.71 2.35 10.98
C GLY A 24 10.40 3.55 11.67
N ASN A 25 11.66 3.81 11.31
CA ASN A 25 12.46 4.86 11.92
C ASN A 25 13.49 5.44 10.91
N TRP A 26 14.23 6.45 11.34
CA TRP A 26 15.23 7.14 10.52
C TRP A 26 16.38 6.23 10.05
N GLU A 27 16.80 5.25 10.85
CA GLU A 27 17.85 4.32 10.47
C GLU A 27 17.38 3.39 9.34
N CYS A 28 16.17 2.84 9.46
CA CYS A 28 15.54 2.03 8.41
C CYS A 28 15.30 2.85 7.14
N ALA A 29 14.81 4.08 7.26
CA ALA A 29 14.58 4.95 6.09
C ALA A 29 15.88 5.21 5.33
N LYS A 30 16.97 5.56 6.03
CA LYS A 30 18.30 5.72 5.42
C LYS A 30 18.76 4.43 4.77
N ALA A 31 18.69 3.30 5.49
CA ALA A 31 19.12 2.01 4.98
C ALA A 31 18.37 1.60 3.71
N ALA A 32 17.05 1.77 3.66
CA ALA A 32 16.23 1.43 2.49
C ALA A 32 16.67 2.21 1.25
N ILE A 33 16.88 3.52 1.40
CA ILE A 33 17.24 4.41 0.29
C ILE A 33 18.67 4.13 -0.21
N GLU A 34 19.63 3.98 0.70
CA GLU A 34 21.03 3.68 0.33
C GLU A 34 21.17 2.30 -0.33
N ASN A 35 20.17 1.41 -0.17
CA ASN A 35 20.10 0.11 -0.84
C ASN A 35 19.19 0.10 -2.07
N GLY A 36 18.74 1.28 -2.55
CA GLY A 36 18.07 1.42 -3.84
C GLY A 36 16.55 1.21 -3.83
N ALA A 37 15.88 1.40 -2.68
CA ALA A 37 14.42 1.47 -2.68
C ALA A 37 13.92 2.70 -3.45
N ASP A 38 12.93 2.51 -4.32
CA ASP A 38 12.26 3.59 -5.06
C ASP A 38 11.24 4.33 -4.19
N ALA A 39 10.70 3.63 -3.19
CA ALA A 39 9.76 4.16 -2.23
C ALA A 39 9.94 3.50 -0.85
N ILE A 40 9.49 4.18 0.20
CA ILE A 40 9.31 3.57 1.52
C ILE A 40 7.86 3.66 1.96
N TYR A 41 7.41 2.68 2.75
CA TYR A 41 6.19 2.81 3.53
C TYR A 41 6.51 2.85 5.02
N PHE A 42 5.75 3.66 5.75
CA PHE A 42 5.94 3.87 7.17
C PHE A 42 4.62 3.99 7.93
N GLY A 43 4.67 3.69 9.22
CA GLY A 43 3.59 4.00 10.16
C GLY A 43 3.89 5.30 10.88
N LEU A 44 2.83 5.94 11.37
CA LEU A 44 2.94 6.99 12.35
C LEU A 44 2.58 6.46 13.75
N ASP A 45 2.40 7.31 14.75
CA ASP A 45 2.07 6.91 16.11
C ASP A 45 0.60 6.49 16.30
N ARG A 46 -0.27 6.77 15.32
CA ARG A 46 -1.72 6.46 15.35
C ARG A 46 -2.20 5.78 14.08
N PHE A 47 -3.39 5.17 14.17
CA PHE A 47 -4.18 4.62 13.04
C PHE A 47 -3.47 3.63 12.10
N ASN A 48 -2.46 2.93 12.58
CA ASN A 48 -1.74 1.91 11.80
C ASN A 48 -1.65 0.58 12.55
N ALA A 49 -1.65 -0.54 11.82
CA ALA A 49 -1.67 -1.87 12.43
C ALA A 49 -0.39 -2.22 13.23
N ARG A 50 0.68 -1.40 13.16
CA ARG A 50 1.95 -1.61 13.86
C ARG A 50 2.26 -0.51 14.87
N MET A 51 1.25 0.06 15.54
CA MET A 51 1.46 1.14 16.52
C MET A 51 2.45 0.81 17.66
N ARG A 52 2.64 -0.47 17.98
CA ARG A 52 3.58 -0.91 19.03
C ARG A 52 5.05 -1.01 18.56
N ALA A 53 5.31 -0.84 17.27
CA ALA A 53 6.66 -0.72 16.75
C ALA A 53 7.16 0.72 16.90
N GLU A 54 8.47 0.92 16.70
CA GLU A 54 8.99 2.26 16.46
C GLU A 54 8.36 2.82 15.17
N ASN A 55 7.81 4.02 15.27
CA ASN A 55 7.13 4.72 14.19
C ASN A 55 7.56 6.19 14.20
N PHE A 56 7.39 6.86 13.07
CA PHE A 56 7.53 8.31 13.00
C PHE A 56 6.36 9.01 13.69
N THR A 57 6.52 10.28 14.05
CA THR A 57 5.45 11.13 14.55
C THR A 57 4.98 12.10 13.47
N GLU A 58 3.83 12.77 13.67
CA GLU A 58 3.39 13.85 12.77
C GLU A 58 4.45 14.96 12.62
N ALA A 59 5.21 15.22 13.68
CA ALA A 59 6.25 16.24 13.68
C ALA A 59 7.47 15.86 12.83
N ASP A 60 7.71 14.57 12.61
CA ASP A 60 8.80 14.09 11.76
C ASP A 60 8.48 14.18 10.25
N LEU A 61 7.19 14.25 9.89
CA LEU A 61 6.74 14.18 8.49
C LEU A 61 7.41 15.21 7.58
N PRO A 62 7.50 16.52 7.91
CA PRO A 62 8.10 17.49 7.01
C PRO A 62 9.57 17.18 6.69
N ASP A 63 10.34 16.78 7.70
CA ASP A 63 11.75 16.45 7.54
C ASP A 63 11.94 15.13 6.80
N LEU A 64 11.11 14.12 7.11
CA LEU A 64 11.12 12.82 6.43
C LEU A 64 10.81 12.98 4.94
N MET A 65 9.70 13.63 4.59
CA MET A 65 9.30 13.81 3.20
C MET A 65 10.32 14.63 2.42
N ALA A 66 10.84 15.71 3.02
CA ALA A 66 11.90 16.50 2.40
C ALA A 66 13.20 15.68 2.19
N PHE A 67 13.53 14.76 3.10
CA PHE A 67 14.67 13.86 2.98
C PHE A 67 14.51 12.84 1.84
N LEU A 68 13.30 12.29 1.68
CA LEU A 68 12.95 11.32 0.63
C LEU A 68 12.92 11.99 -0.76
N HIS A 69 12.18 13.09 -0.90
CA HIS A 69 11.99 13.76 -2.17
C HIS A 69 13.29 14.34 -2.74
N ARG A 70 14.21 14.82 -1.89
CA ARG A 70 15.56 15.25 -2.33
C ARG A 70 16.37 14.12 -2.98
N ARG A 71 16.02 12.86 -2.73
CA ARG A 71 16.65 11.67 -3.31
C ARG A 71 15.81 11.02 -4.42
N GLY A 72 14.67 11.61 -4.78
CA GLY A 72 13.74 11.05 -5.74
C GLY A 72 13.00 9.80 -5.23
N VAL A 73 12.97 9.59 -3.91
CA VAL A 73 12.27 8.47 -3.28
C VAL A 73 10.90 8.93 -2.80
N LYS A 74 9.88 8.09 -2.94
CA LYS A 74 8.52 8.37 -2.46
C LYS A 74 8.29 7.86 -1.03
N GLY A 75 7.37 8.50 -0.31
CA GLY A 75 6.93 8.09 1.02
C GLY A 75 5.45 7.80 1.08
N TYR A 76 5.08 6.58 1.49
CA TYR A 76 3.70 6.15 1.68
C TYR A 76 3.38 5.94 3.16
N VAL A 77 2.36 6.60 3.67
CA VAL A 77 1.96 6.46 5.07
C VAL A 77 0.88 5.40 5.23
N THR A 78 0.97 4.58 6.27
CA THR A 78 -0.09 3.62 6.60
C THR A 78 -1.16 4.26 7.50
N MET A 79 -2.41 4.17 7.06
CA MET A 79 -3.62 4.46 7.85
C MET A 79 -4.59 3.29 7.71
N ASN A 80 -4.11 2.12 8.12
CA ASN A 80 -4.68 0.82 7.78
C ASN A 80 -5.35 0.13 8.99
N THR A 81 -5.93 0.89 9.91
CA THR A 81 -6.85 0.38 10.92
C THR A 81 -8.28 0.82 10.62
N LEU A 82 -9.26 0.08 11.15
CA LEU A 82 -10.65 0.53 11.17
C LEU A 82 -10.78 1.70 12.15
N ILE A 83 -11.61 2.68 11.82
CA ILE A 83 -11.76 3.92 12.59
C ILE A 83 -13.15 3.98 13.21
N PHE A 84 -13.22 4.18 14.52
CA PHE A 84 -14.50 4.35 15.21
C PHE A 84 -15.08 5.74 14.94
N PRO A 85 -16.41 5.90 14.96
CA PRO A 85 -17.03 7.21 14.74
C PRO A 85 -16.54 8.32 15.67
N SER A 86 -16.18 7.99 16.91
CA SER A 86 -15.61 8.93 17.88
C SER A 86 -14.20 9.41 17.53
N GLU A 87 -13.46 8.64 16.73
CA GLU A 87 -12.08 8.93 16.31
C GLU A 87 -12.03 9.74 15.00
N LEU A 88 -13.16 9.87 14.28
CA LEU A 88 -13.21 10.57 12.99
C LEU A 88 -12.67 12.01 13.03
N PRO A 89 -13.00 12.86 14.03
CA PRO A 89 -12.45 14.21 14.09
C PRO A 89 -10.92 14.23 14.21
N GLU A 90 -10.37 13.27 14.95
CA GLU A 90 -8.93 13.12 15.13
C GLU A 90 -8.27 12.58 13.85
N ALA A 91 -8.86 11.56 13.22
CA ALA A 91 -8.39 11.02 11.94
C ALA A 91 -8.41 12.09 10.83
N GLU A 92 -9.41 12.97 10.81
CA GLU A 92 -9.46 14.11 9.88
C GLU A 92 -8.26 15.05 10.08
N GLN A 93 -7.98 15.44 11.32
CA GLN A 93 -6.85 16.31 11.62
C GLN A 93 -5.52 15.66 11.22
N TYR A 94 -5.39 14.36 11.50
CA TYR A 94 -4.21 13.57 11.14
C TYR A 94 -3.99 13.51 9.63
N LEU A 95 -5.06 13.28 8.87
CA LEU A 95 -5.03 13.30 7.41
C LEU A 95 -4.61 14.66 6.85
N ARG A 96 -5.07 15.76 7.45
CA ARG A 96 -4.64 17.11 7.04
C ARG A 96 -3.14 17.30 7.24
N SER A 97 -2.58 16.84 8.36
CA SER A 97 -1.13 16.84 8.60
C SER A 97 -0.39 16.04 7.53
N ILE A 98 -0.81 14.80 7.27
CA ILE A 98 -0.25 13.90 6.24
C ILE A 98 -0.25 14.55 4.85
N ILE A 99 -1.40 15.08 4.42
CA ILE A 99 -1.56 15.70 3.10
C ILE A 99 -0.68 16.94 2.99
N SER A 100 -0.68 17.80 4.02
CA SER A 100 0.10 19.05 4.01
C SER A 100 1.61 18.84 4.05
N ALA A 101 2.08 17.72 4.63
CA ALA A 101 3.49 17.35 4.65
C ALA A 101 4.00 16.81 3.30
N GLY A 102 3.12 16.62 2.32
CA GLY A 102 3.49 16.15 0.99
C GLY A 102 3.75 14.65 0.90
N VAL A 103 3.13 13.84 1.78
CA VAL A 103 3.15 12.38 1.65
C VAL A 103 2.62 11.96 0.27
N ASP A 104 3.26 10.97 -0.37
CA ASP A 104 2.93 10.62 -1.76
C ASP A 104 1.65 9.77 -1.89
N ALA A 105 1.30 9.00 -0.85
CA ALA A 105 0.03 8.28 -0.76
C ALA A 105 -0.29 7.82 0.67
N ALA A 106 -1.58 7.63 0.98
CA ALA A 106 -2.00 6.88 2.17
C ALA A 106 -2.42 5.45 1.82
N ILE A 107 -1.92 4.47 2.58
CA ILE A 107 -2.29 3.05 2.49
C ILE A 107 -3.45 2.80 3.47
N VAL A 108 -4.66 2.62 2.94
CA VAL A 108 -5.91 2.69 3.71
C VAL A 108 -6.66 1.36 3.69
N GLN A 109 -7.26 0.99 4.83
CA GLN A 109 -8.20 -0.14 4.92
C GLN A 109 -9.65 0.33 4.96
N ASP A 110 -9.93 1.38 5.73
CA ASP A 110 -11.29 1.83 6.04
C ASP A 110 -11.90 2.64 4.88
N VAL A 111 -13.07 2.18 4.39
CA VAL A 111 -13.78 2.83 3.27
C VAL A 111 -14.25 4.24 3.61
N GLY A 112 -14.59 4.49 4.88
CA GLY A 112 -14.94 5.82 5.38
C GLY A 112 -13.74 6.77 5.28
N ILE A 113 -12.54 6.28 5.53
CA ILE A 113 -11.30 7.05 5.36
C ILE A 113 -11.01 7.35 3.89
N CYS A 114 -11.22 6.40 2.96
CA CYS A 114 -11.09 6.71 1.53
C CYS A 114 -12.00 7.89 1.12
N ARG A 115 -13.25 7.86 1.58
CA ARG A 115 -14.23 8.93 1.31
C ARG A 115 -13.85 10.25 1.99
N LEU A 116 -13.34 10.19 3.23
CA LEU A 116 -12.88 11.36 3.96
C LEU A 116 -11.69 12.01 3.24
N ILE A 117 -10.69 11.24 2.81
CA ILE A 117 -9.56 11.74 2.03
C ILE A 117 -10.06 12.47 0.79
N ARG A 118 -11.00 11.89 0.03
CA ARG A 118 -11.56 12.55 -1.16
C ARG A 118 -12.30 13.85 -0.86
N HIS A 119 -12.92 13.96 0.31
CA HIS A 119 -13.54 15.21 0.76
C HIS A 119 -12.49 16.28 1.14
N LEU A 120 -11.38 15.87 1.76
CA LEU A 120 -10.30 16.76 2.20
C LEU A 120 -9.39 17.20 1.05
N SER A 121 -9.07 16.27 0.15
CA SER A 121 -8.18 16.44 -0.98
C SER A 121 -8.63 15.52 -2.14
N PRO A 122 -9.28 16.09 -3.17
CA PRO A 122 -9.79 15.31 -4.30
C PRO A 122 -8.70 14.52 -5.06
N ASP A 123 -7.45 14.96 -5.02
CA ASP A 123 -6.33 14.42 -5.81
C ASP A 123 -5.26 13.70 -4.99
N PHE A 124 -5.34 13.69 -3.65
CA PHE A 124 -4.36 12.99 -2.81
C PHE A 124 -4.38 11.47 -3.05
N PRO A 125 -3.27 10.80 -3.39
CA PRO A 125 -3.29 9.38 -3.73
C PRO A 125 -3.64 8.45 -2.56
N ILE A 126 -4.45 7.43 -2.84
CA ILE A 126 -4.88 6.39 -1.91
C ILE A 126 -4.46 5.03 -2.46
N HIS A 127 -3.76 4.25 -1.65
CA HIS A 127 -3.42 2.87 -1.94
C HIS A 127 -4.31 1.96 -1.09
N ALA A 128 -4.97 0.99 -1.71
CA ALA A 128 -5.76 0.00 -0.98
C ALA A 128 -4.84 -0.94 -0.21
N SER A 129 -5.01 -0.98 1.11
CA SER A 129 -4.20 -1.83 2.01
C SER A 129 -4.47 -3.31 1.74
N THR A 130 -3.45 -4.16 1.96
CA THR A 130 -3.62 -5.63 2.00
C THR A 130 -4.72 -6.06 2.98
N GLN A 131 -5.03 -5.25 4.00
CA GLN A 131 -6.11 -5.51 4.97
C GLN A 131 -7.52 -5.34 4.38
N MET A 132 -7.65 -4.82 3.16
CA MET A 132 -8.90 -4.88 2.39
C MET A 132 -9.13 -6.25 1.73
N THR A 133 -8.12 -7.14 1.78
CA THR A 133 -8.25 -8.56 1.37
C THR A 133 -8.64 -8.73 -0.10
N VAL A 134 -8.11 -7.86 -0.97
CA VAL A 134 -8.37 -7.93 -2.41
C VAL A 134 -7.63 -9.13 -3.01
N THR A 135 -8.40 -10.11 -3.48
CA THR A 135 -7.95 -11.39 -4.07
C THR A 135 -8.59 -11.68 -5.45
N SER A 136 -9.34 -10.72 -5.99
CA SER A 136 -10.11 -10.89 -7.23
C SER A 136 -10.26 -9.58 -8.00
N THR A 137 -10.57 -9.69 -9.29
CA THR A 137 -10.85 -8.56 -10.18
C THR A 137 -11.97 -7.67 -9.66
N ALA A 138 -13.05 -8.25 -9.14
CA ALA A 138 -14.14 -7.47 -8.54
C ALA A 138 -13.67 -6.64 -7.33
N GLY A 139 -12.71 -7.14 -6.55
CA GLY A 139 -12.10 -6.36 -5.48
C GLY A 139 -11.21 -5.23 -5.97
N VAL A 140 -10.53 -5.40 -7.11
CA VAL A 140 -9.77 -4.34 -7.77
C VAL A 140 -10.70 -3.27 -8.33
N GLU A 141 -11.81 -3.66 -8.96
CA GLU A 141 -12.87 -2.75 -9.41
C GLU A 141 -13.47 -1.96 -8.23
N PHE A 142 -13.76 -2.63 -7.12
CA PHE A 142 -14.22 -1.97 -5.90
C PHE A 142 -13.21 -0.94 -5.38
N ALA A 143 -11.92 -1.27 -5.34
CA ALA A 143 -10.89 -0.31 -4.96
C ALA A 143 -10.80 0.87 -5.95
N LYS A 144 -11.02 0.62 -7.24
CA LYS A 144 -11.09 1.67 -8.26
C LYS A 144 -12.28 2.60 -8.05
N ASP A 145 -13.45 2.07 -7.69
CA ASP A 145 -14.66 2.84 -7.39
C ASP A 145 -14.50 3.72 -6.14
N LEU A 146 -13.62 3.33 -5.22
CA LEU A 146 -13.20 4.15 -4.07
C LEU A 146 -12.14 5.20 -4.43
N ASP A 147 -11.78 5.28 -5.70
CA ASP A 147 -10.75 6.17 -6.25
C ASP A 147 -9.37 5.96 -5.62
N CYS A 148 -9.04 4.69 -5.35
CA CYS A 148 -7.67 4.25 -5.10
C CYS A 148 -6.86 4.25 -6.40
N GLN A 149 -5.56 4.49 -6.26
CA GLN A 149 -4.57 4.56 -7.35
C GLN A 149 -3.64 3.34 -7.38
N LEU A 150 -3.70 2.46 -6.37
CA LEU A 150 -2.96 1.21 -6.31
C LEU A 150 -3.68 0.21 -5.39
N VAL A 151 -3.53 -1.10 -5.65
CA VAL A 151 -4.01 -2.17 -4.78
C VAL A 151 -2.84 -3.01 -4.28
N VAL A 152 -2.64 -3.03 -2.96
CA VAL A 152 -1.78 -4.02 -2.32
C VAL A 152 -2.59 -5.31 -2.18
N LEU A 153 -2.25 -6.32 -2.98
CA LEU A 153 -2.98 -7.59 -2.99
C LEU A 153 -2.79 -8.35 -1.66
N ALA A 154 -3.79 -9.14 -1.32
CA ALA A 154 -3.70 -10.07 -0.20
C ALA A 154 -2.49 -11.01 -0.35
N ARG A 155 -1.80 -11.28 0.76
CA ARG A 155 -0.52 -12.03 0.79
C ARG A 155 -0.64 -13.47 0.30
N GLU A 156 -1.81 -14.04 0.42
CA GLU A 156 -2.19 -15.38 -0.03
C GLU A 156 -2.54 -15.46 -1.52
N THR A 157 -2.52 -14.34 -2.27
CA THR A 157 -2.84 -14.33 -3.70
C THR A 157 -1.72 -15.01 -4.49
N SER A 158 -2.03 -16.15 -5.11
CA SER A 158 -1.03 -16.90 -5.89
C SER A 158 -0.61 -16.17 -7.15
N LEU A 159 0.57 -16.46 -7.70
CA LEU A 159 1.01 -15.93 -9.01
C LEU A 159 0.00 -16.22 -10.13
N LYS A 160 -0.68 -17.38 -10.07
CA LYS A 160 -1.73 -17.74 -11.01
C LYS A 160 -2.94 -16.80 -10.88
N ASP A 161 -3.33 -16.48 -9.66
CA ASP A 161 -4.43 -15.55 -9.39
C ASP A 161 -4.06 -14.10 -9.74
N ILE A 162 -2.84 -13.66 -9.44
CA ILE A 162 -2.32 -12.34 -9.84
C ILE A 162 -2.40 -12.19 -11.37
N ASN A 163 -1.90 -13.17 -12.12
CA ASN A 163 -1.96 -13.17 -13.59
C ASN A 163 -3.42 -13.14 -14.09
N ARG A 164 -4.31 -13.89 -13.45
CA ARG A 164 -5.75 -13.89 -13.78
C ARG A 164 -6.38 -12.52 -13.55
N ILE A 165 -6.10 -11.89 -12.42
CA ILE A 165 -6.60 -10.54 -12.07
C ILE A 165 -6.10 -9.52 -13.11
N GLN A 166 -4.81 -9.52 -13.44
CA GLN A 166 -4.23 -8.62 -14.45
C GLN A 166 -4.89 -8.79 -15.83
N GLN A 167 -5.11 -10.03 -16.27
CA GLN A 167 -5.77 -10.30 -17.55
C GLN A 167 -7.23 -9.85 -17.56
N GLN A 168 -7.95 -10.03 -16.45
CA GLN A 168 -9.35 -9.66 -16.34
C GLN A 168 -9.53 -8.14 -16.25
N THR A 169 -8.72 -7.45 -15.45
CA THR A 169 -8.72 -5.98 -15.34
C THR A 169 -8.36 -5.31 -16.66
N ALA A 170 -7.37 -5.84 -17.39
CA ALA A 170 -7.03 -5.36 -18.73
C ALA A 170 -8.18 -5.53 -19.74
N LYS A 171 -8.99 -6.58 -19.63
CA LYS A 171 -10.18 -6.78 -20.49
C LYS A 171 -11.32 -5.81 -20.17
N LEU A 172 -11.38 -5.33 -18.93
CA LEU A 172 -12.39 -4.40 -18.44
C LEU A 172 -11.96 -2.93 -18.55
N ASP A 173 -10.80 -2.65 -19.15
CA ASP A 173 -10.17 -1.32 -19.22
C ASP A 173 -9.94 -0.68 -17.84
N VAL A 174 -9.78 -1.52 -16.81
CA VAL A 174 -9.47 -1.09 -15.45
C VAL A 174 -7.96 -1.02 -15.32
N THR A 175 -7.42 0.21 -15.38
CA THR A 175 -6.00 0.44 -15.15
C THR A 175 -5.78 0.83 -13.69
N LEU A 176 -5.35 -0.15 -12.89
CA LEU A 176 -4.96 0.05 -11.49
C LEU A 176 -3.72 -0.80 -11.17
N PRO A 177 -2.57 -0.17 -10.82
CA PRO A 177 -1.37 -0.87 -10.37
C PRO A 177 -1.64 -1.85 -9.24
N LEU A 178 -0.98 -3.01 -9.30
CA LEU A 178 -1.03 -4.05 -8.26
C LEU A 178 0.34 -4.14 -7.59
N GLU A 179 0.34 -4.09 -6.26
CA GLU A 179 1.52 -4.32 -5.43
C GLU A 179 1.42 -5.71 -4.77
N VAL A 180 2.56 -6.39 -4.70
CA VAL A 180 2.67 -7.75 -4.14
C VAL A 180 3.91 -7.86 -3.26
N PHE A 181 3.80 -8.62 -2.17
CA PHE A 181 4.93 -8.90 -1.29
C PHE A 181 5.84 -9.98 -1.90
N VAL A 182 7.13 -9.67 -2.07
CA VAL A 182 8.12 -10.61 -2.64
C VAL A 182 8.97 -11.29 -1.54
N HIS A 183 9.30 -10.57 -0.46
CA HIS A 183 9.98 -11.13 0.72
C HIS A 183 9.51 -10.42 2.00
N GLY A 184 9.47 -11.13 3.13
CA GLY A 184 9.04 -10.58 4.43
C GLY A 184 8.31 -11.60 5.30
N ALA A 185 7.91 -11.20 6.51
CA ALA A 185 7.19 -12.06 7.45
C ALA A 185 5.83 -12.49 6.86
N LEU A 186 5.80 -13.67 6.24
CA LEU A 186 4.61 -14.44 5.92
C LEU A 186 3.91 -14.73 7.24
N CYS A 187 2.97 -13.87 7.62
CA CYS A 187 2.16 -14.10 8.81
C CYS A 187 1.19 -15.24 8.49
N VAL A 188 1.07 -16.23 9.38
CA VAL A 188 0.14 -17.38 9.29
C VAL A 188 -1.32 -16.92 9.58
N ALA A 189 -1.66 -15.70 9.21
CA ALA A 189 -2.93 -15.02 9.45
C ALA A 189 -3.40 -14.41 8.13
N TYR A 190 -4.63 -14.75 7.71
CA TYR A 190 -5.23 -14.35 6.44
C TYR A 190 -5.23 -12.83 6.31
N SER A 191 -4.35 -12.26 5.49
CA SER A 191 -4.19 -10.81 5.34
C SER A 191 -4.14 -10.00 6.66
N GLY A 192 -3.57 -10.58 7.74
CA GLY A 192 -3.50 -9.94 9.07
C GLY A 192 -4.70 -10.19 9.99
N GLN A 193 -5.71 -10.91 9.53
CA GLN A 193 -6.80 -11.45 10.35
C GLN A 193 -6.32 -12.74 11.02
N CYS A 194 -6.09 -12.69 12.32
CA CYS A 194 -5.69 -13.85 13.11
C CYS A 194 -6.93 -14.69 13.47
N LEU A 195 -7.05 -15.90 12.89
CA LEU A 195 -8.07 -16.90 13.26
C LEU A 195 -7.94 -17.40 14.71
N THR A 196 -6.87 -17.02 15.43
CA THR A 196 -6.67 -17.40 16.84
C THR A 196 -7.46 -16.52 17.81
N GLY A 197 -8.16 -15.48 17.33
CA GLY A 197 -9.07 -14.66 18.15
C GLY A 197 -10.37 -15.38 18.54
N GLU A 198 -10.86 -16.32 17.72
CA GLU A 198 -12.12 -17.02 17.97
C GLU A 198 -12.01 -18.16 18.99
N SER A 199 -10.81 -18.70 19.22
CA SER A 199 -10.62 -19.84 20.12
C SER A 199 -10.24 -19.46 21.56
N LEU A 200 -9.87 -18.20 21.83
CA LEU A 200 -9.40 -17.77 23.17
C LEU A 200 -9.97 -16.43 23.66
N GLY A 201 -10.87 -15.78 22.91
CA GLY A 201 -11.45 -14.47 23.26
C GLY A 201 -12.86 -14.55 23.85
N GLY A 202 -13.04 -15.33 24.91
CA GLY A 202 -14.20 -15.17 25.80
C GLY A 202 -14.00 -13.92 26.66
N GLY A 203 -14.89 -12.94 26.50
CA GLY A 203 -15.00 -11.73 27.33
C GLY A 203 -16.33 -11.06 27.08
#